data_AF-A0A3N3ZT02-F1
#
_entry.id   AF-A0A3N3ZT02-F1
#
_cell.length_a   1.000
_cell.length_b   1.000
_cell.length_c   1.000
_cell.angle_alpha   90.00
_cell.angle_beta   90.00
_cell.angle_gamma   90.00
#
_symmetry.space_group_name_H-M   'P 1'
#
loop_
_entity.id
_entity.type
_entity.pdbx_description
1 polymer ?
#
loop_
_entity_poly.entity_id
_entity_poly.type
_entity_poly.pdbx_seq_one_letter_code
_entity_poly.pdbx_strand_id
1 'polypeptide(L)'
;MSDQPFDQTQQPPVHGGASGEPRREHDARHTAEISGTYRAVVLVASTRAAAGTYPDKSGPTAVTLIREAGHECSDPVVVADGEPLRAELDHHLRGLPVAQRPDLLIVSGGTGLMPDDVTPELTREYLDRELPGVVHAIWDAGLRNTHTAVLSRGAVGVSGRTLVANLPGSRGGVKDGVGVILPLLDHVFQQLNGHRDAGHQAPSAADDRVDADAERTEPAAGYQPSGVQGDHPVDRAPSVVVTARVTDNRLDAAEVQAAAASRTTGAVVGFSGLVRDHDGGRPVTELDYTAHPTAQNVLLRVCEELAQEHTGVRIVAEHRTGRLRVGDSAMEVAVAASHRKRAFEVCDALVDRIKQRVPIWKEQHLGDGSKEWVNL
;
A
#
# COMPACT_ATOMS: atom_id res chain seq x y z
N MET A 1 10.16 42.16 -71.67
CA MET A 1 9.73 41.10 -72.62
C MET A 1 10.86 40.07 -72.61
N SER A 2 10.76 38.86 -72.08
CA SER A 2 9.64 38.06 -71.61
C SER A 2 10.18 36.99 -70.66
N ASP A 3 9.31 36.49 -69.77
CA ASP A 3 9.55 35.39 -68.81
C ASP A 3 9.95 34.06 -69.46
N GLN A 4 10.79 33.29 -68.76
CA GLN A 4 10.64 31.83 -68.56
C GLN A 4 11.46 31.36 -67.33
N PRO A 5 11.06 30.26 -66.65
CA PRO A 5 11.36 29.99 -65.24
C PRO A 5 12.57 29.08 -65.01
N PHE A 6 13.18 29.17 -63.82
CA PHE A 6 14.32 28.36 -63.39
C PHE A 6 13.92 27.31 -62.35
N ASP A 7 14.18 26.04 -62.69
CA ASP A 7 14.22 24.88 -61.81
C ASP A 7 15.62 24.78 -61.17
N GLN A 8 15.69 24.58 -59.85
CA GLN A 8 16.93 24.29 -59.11
C GLN A 8 16.69 23.22 -58.03
N THR A 9 16.97 21.98 -58.42
CA THR A 9 17.82 20.98 -57.75
C THR A 9 18.39 21.33 -56.36
N GLN A 10 18.30 20.39 -55.40
CA GLN A 10 19.44 19.57 -54.93
C GLN A 10 19.07 18.69 -53.70
N GLN A 11 19.28 17.37 -53.85
CA GLN A 11 19.41 16.38 -52.77
C GLN A 11 20.89 15.98 -52.62
N PRO A 12 21.39 15.69 -51.40
CA PRO A 12 22.59 14.88 -51.17
C PRO A 12 22.25 13.47 -50.61
N PRO A 13 23.23 12.54 -50.56
CA PRO A 13 23.04 11.17 -51.03
C PRO A 13 22.84 10.10 -49.95
N VAL A 14 22.36 8.95 -50.40
CA VAL A 14 22.24 7.65 -49.71
C VAL A 14 23.48 6.78 -49.93
N HIS A 15 24.05 6.27 -48.84
CA HIS A 15 24.84 5.03 -48.73
C HIS A 15 24.31 4.32 -47.48
N GLY A 16 24.02 3.02 -47.40
CA GLY A 16 24.31 1.88 -48.25
C GLY A 16 24.90 0.76 -47.40
N GLY A 17 24.05 -0.18 -46.93
CA GLY A 17 24.43 -1.52 -46.43
C GLY A 17 25.09 -1.57 -45.04
N ALA A 18 25.01 -2.64 -44.25
CA ALA A 18 24.46 -3.97 -44.44
C ALA A 18 24.40 -4.71 -43.08
N SER A 19 23.82 -5.92 -43.12
CA SER A 19 23.99 -7.06 -42.21
C SER A 19 23.52 -6.91 -40.76
N GLY A 20 22.42 -7.62 -40.47
CA GLY A 20 22.13 -8.06 -39.12
C GLY A 20 23.08 -9.17 -38.67
N GLU A 21 23.33 -9.17 -37.37
CA GLU A 21 23.73 -10.31 -36.56
C GLU A 21 22.93 -10.27 -35.26
N PRO A 22 22.66 -11.44 -34.65
CA PRO A 22 21.62 -11.62 -33.66
C PRO A 22 22.02 -10.91 -32.36
N ARG A 23 21.06 -10.16 -31.79
CA ARG A 23 21.20 -9.64 -30.43
C ARG A 23 21.43 -10.82 -29.50
N ARG A 24 22.66 -10.93 -29.03
CA ARG A 24 23.09 -11.83 -27.97
C ARG A 24 22.14 -11.65 -26.79
N GLU A 25 21.51 -12.75 -26.39
CA GLU A 25 21.02 -12.95 -25.04
C GLU A 25 22.15 -12.55 -24.09
N HIS A 26 22.04 -11.37 -23.48
CA HIS A 26 22.83 -11.05 -22.31
C HIS A 26 21.95 -11.28 -21.10
N ASP A 27 22.00 -12.55 -20.74
CA ASP A 27 21.68 -13.11 -19.45
C ASP A 27 22.38 -12.35 -18.32
N ALA A 28 21.65 -12.20 -17.22
CA ALA A 28 22.06 -11.86 -15.86
C ALA A 28 22.81 -10.54 -15.57
N ARG A 29 22.22 -9.74 -14.65
CA ARG A 29 22.79 -8.86 -13.57
C ARG A 29 22.10 -7.48 -13.55
N HIS A 30 21.55 -6.93 -12.46
CA HIS A 30 21.73 -7.15 -11.02
C HIS A 30 20.38 -7.10 -10.28
N THR A 31 19.97 -8.24 -9.74
CA THR A 31 19.22 -8.35 -8.48
C THR A 31 20.10 -7.72 -7.41
N ALA A 32 19.62 -6.71 -6.67
CA ALA A 32 20.30 -6.33 -5.43
C ALA A 32 20.01 -7.41 -4.40
N GLU A 33 20.76 -8.50 -4.47
CA GLU A 33 20.86 -9.47 -3.38
C GLU A 33 21.50 -8.78 -2.19
N ILE A 34 20.71 -8.61 -1.12
CA ILE A 34 21.17 -9.10 0.18
C ILE A 34 20.08 -10.04 0.70
N SER A 35 20.29 -11.32 0.39
CA SER A 35 19.56 -12.49 0.87
C SER A 35 19.95 -12.78 2.33
N GLY A 36 19.71 -11.83 3.24
CA GLY A 36 19.97 -12.00 4.66
C GLY A 36 18.89 -12.87 5.32
N THR A 37 19.24 -14.09 5.71
CA THR A 37 18.39 -14.85 6.64
C THR A 37 18.59 -14.27 8.05
N TYR A 38 17.60 -13.54 8.55
CA TYR A 38 17.60 -13.01 9.92
C TYR A 38 17.07 -14.02 10.91
N ARG A 39 17.64 -14.04 12.13
CA ARG A 39 17.12 -14.85 13.23
C ARG A 39 16.11 -14.05 14.04
N ALA A 40 14.87 -14.48 14.05
CA ALA A 40 13.78 -13.89 14.79
C ALA A 40 13.37 -14.74 16.02
N VAL A 41 12.90 -14.05 17.05
CA VAL A 41 12.22 -14.63 18.21
C VAL A 41 10.87 -13.95 18.37
N VAL A 42 9.83 -14.74 18.64
CA VAL A 42 8.48 -14.25 18.92
C VAL A 42 8.10 -14.61 20.35
N LEU A 43 7.86 -13.59 21.16
CA LEU A 43 7.30 -13.69 22.50
C LEU A 43 5.82 -13.31 22.46
N VAL A 44 5.00 -14.00 23.25
CA VAL A 44 3.59 -13.66 23.44
C VAL A 44 3.36 -13.33 24.91
N ALA A 45 3.03 -12.07 25.18
CA ALA A 45 2.66 -11.57 26.50
C ALA A 45 1.15 -11.75 26.69
N SER A 46 0.77 -12.82 27.39
CA SER A 46 -0.63 -13.09 27.73
C SER A 46 -0.73 -14.03 28.93
N THR A 47 -1.10 -13.46 30.08
CA THR A 47 -1.33 -14.20 31.32
C THR A 47 -2.32 -15.35 31.15
N ARG A 48 -3.40 -15.14 30.39
CA ARG A 48 -4.42 -16.17 30.17
C ARG A 48 -3.95 -17.28 29.23
N ALA A 49 -3.19 -16.95 28.18
CA ALA A 49 -2.65 -17.97 27.27
C ALA A 49 -1.55 -18.79 27.96
N ALA A 50 -0.68 -18.14 28.75
CA ALA A 50 0.34 -18.81 29.55
C ALA A 50 -0.27 -19.77 30.60
N ALA A 51 -1.42 -19.39 31.19
CA ALA A 51 -2.18 -20.26 32.08
C ALA A 51 -2.96 -21.39 31.37
N GLY A 52 -2.89 -21.49 30.04
CA GLY A 52 -3.61 -22.50 29.26
C GLY A 52 -5.11 -22.28 29.16
N THR A 53 -5.62 -21.09 29.51
CA THR A 53 -7.06 -20.78 29.45
C THR A 53 -7.58 -20.80 28.02
N TYR A 54 -6.75 -20.40 27.05
CA TYR A 54 -7.00 -20.56 25.62
C TYR A 54 -5.67 -20.68 24.87
N PRO A 55 -5.65 -21.37 23.72
CA PRO A 55 -4.46 -21.41 22.87
C PRO A 55 -4.20 -20.05 22.24
N ASP A 56 -2.96 -19.59 22.28
CA ASP A 56 -2.54 -18.41 21.53
C ASP A 56 -2.62 -18.68 20.01
N LYS A 57 -3.06 -17.67 19.27
CA LYS A 57 -3.14 -17.67 17.81
C LYS A 57 -2.28 -16.56 17.18
N SER A 58 -1.82 -15.61 17.98
CA SER A 58 -1.08 -14.43 17.52
C SER A 58 0.38 -14.77 17.23
N GLY A 59 1.05 -15.47 18.14
CA GLY A 59 2.42 -15.97 17.99
C GLY A 59 2.58 -16.88 16.78
N PRO A 60 1.76 -17.94 16.61
CA PRO A 60 1.84 -18.78 15.41
C PRO A 60 1.64 -18.01 14.11
N THR A 61 0.81 -16.95 14.12
CA THR A 61 0.62 -16.08 12.96
C THR A 61 1.91 -15.31 12.64
N ALA A 62 2.57 -14.71 13.64
CA ALA A 62 3.84 -14.01 13.44
C ALA A 62 4.93 -14.94 12.89
N VAL A 63 5.11 -16.09 13.54
CA VAL A 63 6.12 -17.08 13.17
C VAL A 63 5.93 -17.58 11.73
N THR A 64 4.68 -17.84 11.34
CA THR A 64 4.36 -18.26 9.96
C THR A 64 4.80 -17.19 8.95
N LEU A 65 4.41 -15.93 9.17
CA LEU A 65 4.76 -14.83 8.26
C LEU A 65 6.27 -14.59 8.17
N ILE A 66 6.99 -14.67 9.29
CA ILE A 66 8.45 -14.52 9.33
C ILE A 66 9.13 -15.65 8.53
N ARG A 67 8.69 -16.90 8.73
CA ARG A 67 9.24 -18.06 8.00
C ARG A 67 8.91 -18.01 6.51
N GLU A 68 7.69 -17.59 6.16
CA GLU A 68 7.27 -17.40 4.75
C GLU A 68 8.09 -16.32 4.04
N ALA A 69 8.57 -15.32 4.77
CA ALA A 69 9.50 -14.30 4.25
C ALA A 69 10.96 -14.78 4.14
N GLY A 70 11.26 -16.05 4.46
CA GLY A 70 12.59 -16.64 4.30
C GLY A 70 13.54 -16.40 5.48
N HIS A 71 13.03 -15.98 6.65
CA HIS A 71 13.82 -15.77 7.86
C HIS A 71 13.71 -16.95 8.84
N GLU A 72 14.72 -17.12 9.69
CA GLU A 72 14.72 -18.14 10.73
C GLU A 72 13.87 -17.67 11.92
N CYS A 73 12.94 -18.50 12.39
CA CYS A 73 12.18 -18.20 13.59
C CYS A 73 11.83 -19.49 14.33
N SER A 74 12.09 -19.55 15.63
CA SER A 74 11.60 -20.64 16.48
C SER A 74 10.08 -20.54 16.66
N ASP A 75 9.49 -21.58 17.25
CA ASP A 75 8.09 -21.53 17.68
C ASP A 75 7.90 -20.43 18.75
N PRO A 76 6.69 -19.86 18.88
CA PRO A 76 6.48 -18.72 19.77
C PRO A 76 6.57 -19.15 21.23
N VAL A 77 7.20 -18.31 22.05
CA VAL A 77 7.27 -18.49 23.51
C VAL A 77 6.14 -17.71 24.15
N VAL A 78 5.23 -18.40 24.84
CA VAL A 78 4.10 -17.78 25.52
C VAL A 78 4.42 -17.61 27.00
N VAL A 79 4.34 -16.38 27.50
CA VAL A 79 4.62 -16.03 28.89
C VAL A 79 3.51 -15.16 29.45
N ALA A 80 3.38 -15.15 30.77
CA ALA A 80 2.47 -14.22 31.43
C ALA A 80 3.03 -12.78 31.37
N ASP A 81 2.14 -11.80 31.48
CA ASP A 81 2.50 -10.38 31.49
C ASP A 81 3.36 -10.03 32.72
N GLY A 82 4.12 -8.94 32.64
CA GLY A 82 4.96 -8.48 33.75
C GLY A 82 6.31 -9.21 33.84
N GLU A 83 6.63 -9.73 35.03
CA GLU A 83 7.95 -10.29 35.34
C GLU A 83 8.36 -11.48 34.45
N PRO A 84 7.47 -12.41 34.07
CA PRO A 84 7.85 -13.49 33.15
C PRO A 84 8.25 -12.97 31.76
N LEU A 85 7.57 -11.96 31.23
CA LEU A 85 8.00 -11.29 30.01
C LEU A 85 9.34 -10.57 30.19
N ARG A 86 9.54 -9.90 31.33
CA ARG A 86 10.82 -9.25 31.66
C ARG A 86 11.98 -10.25 31.63
N ALA A 87 11.79 -11.45 32.17
CA ALA A 87 12.80 -12.50 32.17
C ALA A 87 13.21 -12.91 30.75
N GLU A 88 12.25 -13.04 29.82
CA GLU A 88 12.52 -13.34 28.41
C GLU A 88 13.24 -12.18 27.70
N LEU A 89 12.82 -10.93 27.95
CA LEU A 89 13.51 -9.75 27.43
C LEU A 89 14.95 -9.68 27.94
N ASP A 90 15.18 -9.92 29.23
CA ASP A 90 16.52 -9.95 29.81
C ASP A 90 17.36 -11.07 29.20
N HIS A 91 16.83 -12.28 29.09
CA HIS A 91 17.51 -13.41 28.47
C HIS A 91 17.96 -13.07 27.05
N HIS A 92 17.06 -12.60 26.18
CA HIS A 92 17.37 -12.39 24.77
C HIS A 92 18.17 -11.12 24.47
N LEU A 93 17.97 -10.05 25.25
CA LEU A 93 18.57 -8.74 24.96
C LEU A 93 19.83 -8.46 25.80
N ARG A 94 20.01 -9.12 26.95
CA ARG A 94 21.16 -8.90 27.84
C ARG A 94 21.91 -10.19 28.18
N GLY A 95 21.19 -11.28 28.50
CA GLY A 95 21.74 -12.54 29.01
C GLY A 95 22.49 -13.37 27.97
N LEU A 96 22.03 -13.39 26.71
CA LEU A 96 22.71 -14.11 25.63
C LEU A 96 23.99 -13.41 25.18
N PRO A 97 25.06 -14.17 24.83
CA PRO A 97 26.21 -13.63 24.11
C PRO A 97 25.76 -12.90 22.84
N VAL A 98 26.41 -11.80 22.48
CA VAL A 98 25.99 -10.93 21.35
C VAL A 98 25.77 -11.71 20.05
N ALA A 99 26.62 -12.71 19.75
CA ALA A 99 26.49 -13.54 18.54
C ALA A 99 25.26 -14.47 18.55
N GLN A 100 24.67 -14.74 19.72
CA GLN A 100 23.50 -15.60 19.90
C GLN A 100 22.19 -14.81 20.06
N ARG A 101 22.26 -13.47 20.18
CA ARG A 101 21.06 -12.63 20.26
C ARG A 101 20.29 -12.63 18.94
N PRO A 102 18.95 -12.60 18.96
CA PRO A 102 18.18 -12.51 17.74
C PRO A 102 18.46 -11.19 17.02
N ASP A 103 18.30 -11.21 15.70
CA ASP A 103 18.27 -10.02 14.89
C ASP A 103 16.92 -9.30 15.09
N LEU A 104 15.81 -10.04 15.08
CA LEU A 104 14.47 -9.51 15.33
C LEU A 104 13.83 -10.13 16.58
N LEU A 105 13.31 -9.31 17.50
CA LEU A 105 12.50 -9.77 18.62
C LEU A 105 11.12 -9.11 18.57
N ILE A 106 10.08 -9.90 18.37
CA ILE A 106 8.69 -9.45 18.39
C ILE A 106 8.05 -9.86 19.71
N VAL A 107 7.36 -8.92 20.36
CA VAL A 107 6.48 -9.21 21.50
C VAL A 107 5.05 -8.92 21.09
N SER A 108 4.19 -9.94 21.09
CA SER A 108 2.76 -9.82 20.80
C SER A 108 1.95 -9.81 22.09
N GLY A 109 1.08 -8.81 22.28
CA GLY A 109 0.22 -8.69 23.47
C GLY A 109 0.74 -7.70 24.51
N GLY A 110 -0.05 -7.46 25.55
CA GLY A 110 0.30 -6.54 26.64
C GLY A 110 0.41 -5.05 26.25
N THR A 111 -0.11 -4.63 25.08
CA THR A 111 0.02 -3.26 24.55
C THR A 111 -1.24 -2.40 24.70
N GLY A 112 -2.31 -2.93 25.29
CA GLY A 112 -3.61 -2.24 25.40
C GLY A 112 -3.66 -1.25 26.57
N LEU A 113 -4.86 -1.05 27.12
CA LEU A 113 -5.11 -0.13 28.24
C LEU A 113 -5.43 -0.87 29.56
N MET A 114 -5.34 -2.20 29.58
CA MET A 114 -5.58 -2.96 30.80
C MET A 114 -4.46 -2.71 31.82
N PRO A 115 -4.72 -2.82 33.14
CA PRO A 115 -3.71 -2.54 34.16
C PRO A 115 -2.44 -3.41 34.07
N ASP A 116 -2.56 -4.61 33.49
CA ASP A 116 -1.49 -5.58 33.26
C ASP A 116 -0.85 -5.46 31.87
N ASP A 117 -1.39 -4.60 30.97
CA ASP A 117 -0.76 -4.28 29.69
C ASP A 117 0.50 -3.43 29.93
N VAL A 118 1.62 -4.04 30.30
CA VAL A 118 2.88 -3.33 30.61
C VAL A 118 4.00 -3.62 29.61
N THR A 119 3.70 -4.30 28.51
CA THR A 119 4.71 -4.70 27.50
C THR A 119 5.50 -3.50 26.95
N PRO A 120 4.88 -2.36 26.58
CA PRO A 120 5.63 -1.20 26.10
C PRO A 120 6.58 -0.62 27.16
N GLU A 121 6.12 -0.52 28.41
CA GLU A 121 6.91 -0.01 29.52
C GLU A 121 8.13 -0.89 29.76
N LEU A 122 7.93 -2.21 29.84
CA LEU A 122 9.00 -3.18 30.00
C LEU A 122 9.98 -3.12 28.82
N THR A 123 9.47 -3.04 27.59
CA THR A 123 10.32 -3.05 26.39
C THR A 123 11.23 -1.83 26.33
N ARG A 124 10.71 -0.63 26.63
CA ARG A 124 11.49 0.63 26.58
C ARG A 124 12.71 0.61 27.51
N GLU A 125 12.66 -0.14 28.61
CA GLU A 125 13.82 -0.29 29.51
C GLU A 125 15.03 -0.99 28.85
N TYR A 126 14.85 -1.68 27.72
CA TYR A 126 15.89 -2.40 26.99
C TYR A 126 16.32 -1.71 25.69
N LEU A 127 15.60 -0.67 25.25
CA LEU A 127 15.91 0.00 23.98
C LEU A 127 17.02 1.03 24.19
N ASP A 128 18.04 0.98 23.33
CA ASP A 128 19.05 2.04 23.24
C ASP A 128 18.50 3.24 22.48
N ARG A 129 17.66 2.97 21.47
CA ARG A 129 17.06 3.96 20.56
C ARG A 129 15.66 3.54 20.18
N GLU A 130 14.69 4.43 20.39
CA GLU A 130 13.31 4.23 19.94
C GLU A 130 13.14 4.63 18.47
N LEU A 131 12.21 3.96 17.79
CA LEU A 131 11.83 4.18 16.39
C LEU A 131 10.33 4.53 16.33
N PRO A 132 9.91 5.71 16.84
CA PRO A 132 8.50 6.08 16.92
C PRO A 132 7.81 6.13 15.53
N GLY A 133 8.56 6.47 14.48
CA GLY A 133 8.05 6.44 13.10
C GLY A 133 7.54 5.06 12.66
N VAL A 134 8.17 3.98 13.14
CA VAL A 134 7.73 2.60 12.83
C VAL A 134 6.45 2.27 13.58
N VAL A 135 6.30 2.73 14.82
CA VAL A 135 5.04 2.60 15.59
C VAL A 135 3.89 3.28 14.83
N HIS A 136 4.11 4.49 14.33
CA HIS A 136 3.11 5.20 13.51
C HIS A 136 2.73 4.42 12.25
N ALA A 137 3.69 3.82 11.55
CA ALA A 137 3.42 3.00 10.37
C ALA A 137 2.59 1.75 10.72
N ILE A 138 2.82 1.14 11.88
CA ILE A 138 2.00 0.01 12.37
C ILE A 138 0.57 0.48 12.69
N TRP A 139 0.40 1.66 13.29
CA TRP A 139 -0.93 2.22 13.52
C TRP A 139 -1.65 2.53 12.21
N ASP A 140 -0.98 3.15 11.25
CA ASP A 140 -1.53 3.42 9.92
C ASP A 140 -1.99 2.12 9.25
N ALA A 141 -1.18 1.06 9.34
CA ALA A 141 -1.56 -0.25 8.84
C ALA A 141 -2.80 -0.82 9.53
N GLY A 142 -2.86 -0.74 10.86
CA GLY A 142 -4.01 -1.21 11.63
C GLY A 142 -5.27 -0.35 11.42
N LEU A 143 -5.13 0.95 11.21
CA LEU A 143 -6.23 1.90 11.01
C LEU A 143 -7.03 1.63 9.73
N ARG A 144 -6.40 1.02 8.72
CA ARG A 144 -7.11 0.52 7.53
C ARG A 144 -8.14 -0.56 7.85
N ASN A 145 -7.95 -1.29 8.97
CA ASN A 145 -8.81 -2.39 9.40
C ASN A 145 -9.73 -2.00 10.56
N THR A 146 -9.24 -1.23 11.52
CA THR A 146 -10.03 -0.80 12.70
C THR A 146 -9.56 0.53 13.27
N HIS A 147 -10.51 1.41 13.54
CA HIS A 147 -10.26 2.71 14.19
C HIS A 147 -9.63 2.59 15.59
N THR A 148 -9.80 1.44 16.27
CA THR A 148 -9.22 1.21 17.61
C THR A 148 -7.73 0.84 17.59
N ALA A 149 -7.12 0.66 16.42
CA ALA A 149 -5.71 0.29 16.28
C ALA A 149 -4.77 1.29 16.99
N VAL A 150 -5.13 2.58 16.99
CA VAL A 150 -4.37 3.66 17.65
C VAL A 150 -4.34 3.56 19.17
N LEU A 151 -5.17 2.70 19.79
CA LEU A 151 -5.12 2.47 21.24
C LEU A 151 -3.95 1.57 21.65
N SER A 152 -3.30 0.88 20.71
CA SER A 152 -2.09 0.11 21.01
C SER A 152 -0.93 1.05 21.34
N ARG A 153 -0.31 0.84 22.50
CA ARG A 153 0.80 1.65 23.02
C ARG A 153 2.18 1.08 22.70
N GLY A 154 2.27 0.16 21.74
CA GLY A 154 3.49 -0.57 21.41
C GLY A 154 4.72 0.33 21.22
N ALA A 155 5.88 -0.15 21.64
CA ALA A 155 7.17 0.47 21.35
C ALA A 155 7.93 -0.35 20.29
N VAL A 156 8.66 0.35 19.43
CA VAL A 156 9.61 -0.24 18.48
C VAL A 156 10.93 0.47 18.64
N GLY A 157 12.04 -0.26 18.60
CA GLY A 157 13.37 0.32 18.73
C GLY A 157 14.48 -0.71 18.59
N VAL A 158 15.72 -0.29 18.84
CA VAL A 158 16.90 -1.15 18.77
C VAL A 158 17.51 -1.34 20.16
N SER A 159 17.91 -2.57 20.46
CA SER A 159 18.73 -2.95 21.61
C SER A 159 20.01 -3.63 21.13
N GLY A 160 21.12 -2.92 21.15
CA GLY A 160 22.40 -3.31 20.55
C GLY A 160 22.26 -3.54 19.05
N ARG A 161 22.21 -4.82 18.67
CA ARG A 161 22.02 -5.28 17.28
C ARG A 161 20.60 -5.80 17.00
N THR A 162 19.74 -5.87 18.01
CA THR A 162 18.42 -6.49 17.89
C THR A 162 17.37 -5.42 17.65
N LEU A 163 16.59 -5.56 16.57
CA LEU A 163 15.37 -4.80 16.38
C LEU A 163 14.27 -5.41 17.25
N VAL A 164 13.64 -4.60 18.08
CA VAL A 164 12.59 -5.03 19.02
C VAL A 164 11.29 -4.32 18.64
N ALA A 165 10.19 -5.08 18.52
CA ALA A 165 8.88 -4.53 18.18
C ALA A 165 7.75 -5.11 19.04
N ASN A 166 6.96 -4.24 19.65
CA ASN A 166 5.71 -4.63 20.31
C ASN A 166 4.54 -4.55 19.33
N LEU A 167 3.81 -5.65 19.20
CA LEU A 167 2.64 -5.76 18.35
C LEU A 167 1.37 -6.05 19.19
N PRO A 168 0.18 -5.65 18.72
CA PRO A 168 -1.07 -6.00 19.39
C PRO A 168 -1.26 -7.53 19.48
N GLY A 169 -1.87 -8.02 20.56
CA GLY A 169 -2.14 -9.45 20.78
C GLY A 169 -3.20 -10.07 19.86
N SER A 170 -3.70 -9.33 18.86
CA SER A 170 -4.69 -9.83 17.90
C SER A 170 -4.00 -10.32 16.63
N ARG A 171 -4.60 -11.33 15.95
CA ARG A 171 -4.05 -11.86 14.69
C ARG A 171 -3.93 -10.79 13.60
N GLY A 172 -4.89 -9.87 13.54
CA GLY A 172 -4.86 -8.75 12.60
C GLY A 172 -3.71 -7.80 12.91
N GLY A 173 -3.59 -7.35 14.16
CA GLY A 173 -2.50 -6.47 14.58
C GLY A 173 -1.10 -7.06 14.40
N VAL A 174 -0.95 -8.38 14.59
CA VAL A 174 0.31 -9.08 14.27
C VAL A 174 0.59 -9.07 12.76
N LYS A 175 -0.40 -9.35 11.91
CA LYS A 175 -0.23 -9.31 10.45
C LYS A 175 0.18 -7.92 9.98
N ASP A 176 -0.52 -6.89 10.46
CA ASP A 176 -0.24 -5.50 10.11
C ASP A 176 1.16 -5.10 10.57
N GLY A 177 1.52 -5.45 11.82
CA GLY A 177 2.83 -5.17 12.39
C GLY A 177 3.99 -5.87 11.70
N VAL A 178 3.89 -7.18 11.48
CA VAL A 178 4.91 -7.97 10.78
C VAL A 178 5.07 -7.48 9.34
N GLY A 179 3.98 -7.15 8.66
CA GLY A 179 4.01 -6.59 7.29
C GLY A 179 4.73 -5.25 7.20
N VAL A 180 4.72 -4.44 8.27
CA VAL A 180 5.51 -3.20 8.35
C VAL A 180 6.98 -3.49 8.69
N ILE A 181 7.26 -4.43 9.58
CA ILE A 181 8.61 -4.67 10.10
C ILE A 181 9.52 -5.39 9.10
N LEU A 182 9.03 -6.44 8.43
CA LEU A 182 9.88 -7.29 7.58
C LEU A 182 10.59 -6.52 6.44
N PRO A 183 9.91 -5.62 5.70
CA PRO A 183 10.57 -4.85 4.64
C PRO A 183 11.68 -3.91 5.13
N LEU A 184 11.75 -3.63 6.45
CA LEU A 184 12.73 -2.71 7.03
C LEU A 184 14.02 -3.40 7.45
N LEU A 185 14.05 -4.74 7.56
CA LEU A 185 15.15 -5.46 8.18
C LEU A 185 16.49 -5.19 7.49
N ASP A 186 16.56 -5.33 6.16
CA ASP A 186 17.81 -5.13 5.40
C ASP A 186 18.43 -3.76 5.69
N HIS A 187 17.62 -2.71 5.60
CA HIS A 187 18.09 -1.34 5.81
C HIS A 187 18.49 -1.09 7.27
N VAL A 188 17.72 -1.58 8.23
CA VAL A 188 18.05 -1.48 9.67
C VAL A 188 19.39 -2.15 9.95
N PHE A 189 19.63 -3.35 9.43
CA PHE A 189 20.88 -4.07 9.69
C PHE A 189 22.09 -3.50 8.97
N GLN A 190 21.91 -2.94 7.77
CA GLN A 190 22.97 -2.17 7.09
C GLN A 190 23.45 -1.01 7.98
N GLN A 191 22.51 -0.23 8.53
CA GLN A 191 22.85 0.88 9.43
C GLN A 191 23.49 0.41 10.74
N LEU A 192 22.98 -0.66 11.35
CA LEU A 192 23.52 -1.18 12.62
C LEU A 192 24.92 -1.76 12.50
N ASN A 193 25.28 -2.34 11.35
CA ASN A 193 26.62 -2.89 11.10
C ASN A 193 27.68 -1.81 10.78
N GLY A 194 27.32 -0.53 10.88
CA GLY A 194 28.28 0.55 10.73
C GLY A 194 28.72 0.81 9.28
N HIS A 195 27.95 0.34 8.30
CA HIS A 195 28.01 0.90 6.96
C HIS A 195 27.51 2.35 7.06
N ARG A 196 28.46 3.25 7.30
CA ARG A 196 28.22 4.69 7.18
C ARG A 196 28.13 4.96 5.69
N ASP A 197 26.99 5.46 5.26
CA ASP A 197 26.93 6.22 4.02
C ASP A 197 28.00 7.32 4.12
N ALA A 198 28.99 7.27 3.24
CA ALA A 198 29.94 8.35 3.07
C ALA A 198 29.19 9.54 2.49
N GLY A 199 28.56 10.34 3.34
CA GLY A 199 27.98 11.65 3.00
C GLY A 199 26.53 11.84 3.41
N HIS A 200 26.30 12.22 4.67
CA HIS A 200 25.12 13.01 5.04
C HIS A 200 25.61 14.37 5.54
N GLN A 201 25.77 15.32 4.61
CA GLN A 201 25.77 16.76 4.93
C GLN A 201 24.32 17.22 4.85
N ALA A 202 23.87 17.97 5.86
CA ALA A 202 22.49 18.45 5.97
C ALA A 202 22.05 19.24 4.72
N PRO A 203 20.82 19.06 4.20
CA PRO A 203 20.37 19.75 3.01
C PRO A 203 20.16 21.23 3.31
N SER A 204 21.00 22.08 2.71
CA SER A 204 20.73 23.51 2.58
C SER A 204 19.71 23.72 1.47
N ALA A 205 18.42 23.87 1.80
CA ALA A 205 17.35 24.49 0.99
C ALA A 205 17.29 24.15 -0.52
N ALA A 206 17.88 23.04 -0.94
CA ALA A 206 17.97 22.55 -2.29
C ALA A 206 18.12 21.03 -2.16
N ASP A 207 17.23 20.30 -2.84
CA ASP A 207 17.21 18.85 -2.96
C ASP A 207 16.93 18.02 -1.69
N ASP A 208 15.66 17.59 -1.56
CA ASP A 208 15.32 16.32 -0.93
C ASP A 208 14.47 15.48 -1.91
N ARG A 209 15.16 14.63 -2.68
CA ARG A 209 14.58 13.47 -3.40
C ARG A 209 15.51 12.27 -3.22
N VAL A 210 14.97 11.27 -2.51
CA VAL A 210 15.31 9.84 -2.47
C VAL A 210 16.27 9.38 -3.60
N ASP A 211 17.48 8.91 -3.27
CA ASP A 211 18.52 8.54 -4.26
C ASP A 211 18.18 7.26 -5.02
N ALA A 212 18.11 7.35 -6.35
CA ALA A 212 18.00 6.20 -7.24
C ALA A 212 19.40 5.76 -7.70
N ASP A 213 19.62 4.50 -8.03
CA ASP A 213 20.62 4.04 -9.03
C ASP A 213 20.56 2.50 -9.11
N ALA A 214 19.35 1.94 -9.03
CA ALA A 214 19.04 0.81 -9.90
C ALA A 214 18.92 1.41 -11.30
N GLU A 215 19.98 1.27 -12.12
CA GLU A 215 20.10 1.77 -13.49
C GLU A 215 19.12 2.91 -13.79
N ARG A 216 19.42 4.11 -13.27
CA ARG A 216 18.86 5.31 -13.88
C ARG A 216 19.43 5.33 -15.29
N THR A 217 18.67 4.77 -16.23
CA THR A 217 18.51 5.48 -17.49
C THR A 217 18.22 6.90 -17.03
N GLU A 218 19.16 7.84 -17.27
CA GLU A 218 18.88 9.23 -16.96
C GLU A 218 17.45 9.49 -17.46
N PRO A 219 16.56 10.04 -16.61
CA PRO A 219 15.25 10.41 -17.09
C PRO A 219 15.48 11.18 -18.37
N ALA A 220 14.92 10.70 -19.49
CA ALA A 220 15.23 11.24 -20.80
C ALA A 220 15.30 12.77 -20.69
N ALA A 221 16.44 13.35 -21.10
CA ALA A 221 16.79 14.73 -20.79
C ALA A 221 15.56 15.65 -20.85
N GLY A 222 15.19 16.23 -19.70
CA GLY A 222 13.99 17.08 -19.56
C GLY A 222 12.81 16.46 -18.80
N TYR A 223 12.86 15.21 -18.33
CA TYR A 223 11.82 14.66 -17.47
C TYR A 223 11.79 15.33 -16.08
N GLN A 224 10.66 15.97 -15.77
CA GLN A 224 10.38 16.56 -14.46
C GLN A 224 9.39 15.67 -13.70
N PRO A 225 9.71 15.17 -12.50
CA PRO A 225 8.78 14.37 -11.71
C PRO A 225 7.53 15.16 -11.35
N SER A 226 6.36 14.60 -11.67
CA SER A 226 5.06 15.18 -11.33
C SER A 226 4.91 15.28 -9.80
N GLY A 227 4.74 16.48 -9.26
CA GLY A 227 4.57 16.68 -7.81
C GLY A 227 5.03 18.03 -7.27
N VAL A 228 5.62 18.91 -8.09
CA VAL A 228 5.83 20.31 -7.70
C VAL A 228 4.48 21.01 -7.85
N GLN A 229 3.73 21.06 -6.76
CA GLN A 229 2.45 21.74 -6.66
C GLN A 229 2.69 23.25 -6.70
N GLY A 230 1.90 24.01 -7.48
CA GLY A 230 1.54 25.37 -7.03
C GLY A 230 1.21 26.46 -8.05
N ASP A 231 1.74 26.45 -9.27
CA ASP A 231 1.79 27.70 -10.06
C ASP A 231 0.87 27.78 -11.28
N HIS A 232 0.24 26.69 -11.74
CA HIS A 232 -0.75 26.82 -12.81
C HIS A 232 -2.14 27.14 -12.23
N PRO A 233 -2.87 28.15 -12.75
CA PRO A 233 -4.22 28.52 -12.26
C PRO A 233 -5.24 27.37 -12.18
N VAL A 234 -4.99 26.27 -12.89
CA VAL A 234 -5.87 25.08 -12.94
C VAL A 234 -5.76 24.22 -11.69
N ASP A 235 -4.65 24.28 -10.96
CA ASP A 235 -4.44 23.55 -9.70
C ASP A 235 -5.27 24.13 -8.55
N ARG A 236 -5.57 25.43 -8.66
CA ARG A 236 -6.36 26.20 -7.70
C ARG A 236 -7.82 26.39 -8.13
N ALA A 237 -8.18 25.92 -9.33
CA ALA A 237 -9.54 25.97 -9.81
C ALA A 237 -10.47 25.12 -8.92
N PRO A 238 -11.75 25.49 -8.78
CA PRO A 238 -12.69 24.61 -8.09
C PRO A 238 -12.79 23.27 -8.82
N SER A 239 -12.88 22.20 -8.04
CA SER A 239 -13.12 20.88 -8.61
C SER A 239 -14.56 20.76 -9.08
N VAL A 240 -14.78 19.86 -10.03
CA VAL A 240 -16.09 19.67 -10.65
C VAL A 240 -16.46 18.20 -10.72
N VAL A 241 -17.70 17.90 -10.36
CA VAL A 241 -18.33 16.62 -10.69
C VAL A 241 -18.87 16.73 -12.11
N VAL A 242 -18.23 16.05 -13.05
CA VAL A 242 -18.65 16.05 -14.46
C VAL A 242 -19.87 15.16 -14.64
N THR A 243 -19.87 13.98 -14.01
CA THR A 243 -20.99 13.04 -14.03
C THR A 243 -20.95 12.14 -12.81
N ALA A 244 -22.10 11.91 -12.20
CA ALA A 244 -22.30 10.93 -11.14
C ALA A 244 -23.62 10.20 -11.45
N ARG A 245 -23.59 8.92 -11.80
CA ARG A 245 -24.76 8.23 -12.36
C ARG A 245 -24.88 6.78 -11.90
N VAL A 246 -26.08 6.39 -11.46
CA VAL A 246 -26.51 5.00 -11.35
C VAL A 246 -27.35 4.66 -12.58
N THR A 247 -27.01 3.60 -13.30
CA THR A 247 -27.66 3.23 -14.56
C THR A 247 -27.74 1.72 -14.72
N ASP A 248 -28.67 1.21 -15.51
CA ASP A 248 -28.73 -0.19 -15.94
C ASP A 248 -27.96 -0.46 -17.26
N ASN A 249 -27.52 0.60 -17.94
CA ASN A 249 -26.72 0.51 -19.16
C ASN A 249 -25.32 -0.04 -18.88
N ARG A 250 -24.70 -0.65 -19.91
CA ARG A 250 -23.28 -1.05 -19.83
C ARG A 250 -22.41 0.19 -19.64
N LEU A 251 -21.40 0.07 -18.79
CA LEU A 251 -20.41 1.11 -18.57
C LEU A 251 -19.24 0.93 -19.54
N ASP A 252 -18.69 2.04 -20.01
CA ASP A 252 -17.53 2.08 -20.88
C ASP A 252 -16.42 2.90 -20.22
N ALA A 253 -15.31 2.23 -19.87
CA ALA A 253 -14.18 2.86 -19.21
C ALA A 253 -13.55 3.99 -20.06
N ALA A 254 -13.54 3.85 -21.38
CA ALA A 254 -12.98 4.87 -22.27
C ALA A 254 -13.87 6.11 -22.33
N GLU A 255 -15.19 5.95 -22.35
CA GLU A 255 -16.14 7.07 -22.29
C GLU A 255 -16.02 7.84 -20.96
N VAL A 256 -15.94 7.10 -19.83
CA VAL A 256 -15.79 7.67 -18.49
C VAL A 256 -14.47 8.45 -18.37
N GLN A 257 -13.36 7.89 -18.85
CA GLN A 257 -12.06 8.58 -18.88
C GLN A 257 -12.08 9.81 -19.81
N ALA A 258 -12.70 9.71 -20.98
CA ALA A 258 -12.82 10.81 -21.92
C ALA A 258 -13.66 11.96 -21.35
N ALA A 259 -14.72 11.67 -20.61
CA ALA A 259 -15.54 12.68 -19.94
C ALA A 259 -14.77 13.43 -18.84
N ALA A 260 -13.91 12.73 -18.09
CA ALA A 260 -13.08 13.34 -17.06
C ALA A 260 -11.99 14.25 -17.66
N ALA A 261 -11.44 13.91 -18.83
CA ALA A 261 -10.39 14.66 -19.50
C ALA A 261 -10.79 16.12 -19.83
N SER A 262 -9.79 16.99 -19.86
CA SER A 262 -9.90 18.39 -20.26
C SER A 262 -8.58 18.86 -20.88
N ARG A 263 -8.63 19.96 -21.64
CA ARG A 263 -7.41 20.66 -22.12
C ARG A 263 -6.49 21.14 -20.99
N THR A 264 -7.00 21.19 -19.77
CA THR A 264 -6.29 21.67 -18.57
C THR A 264 -5.77 20.56 -17.66
N THR A 265 -6.05 19.28 -17.99
CA THR A 265 -5.63 18.13 -17.16
C THR A 265 -4.45 17.43 -17.81
N GLY A 266 -3.41 17.17 -17.02
CA GLY A 266 -2.21 16.44 -17.45
C GLY A 266 -2.26 14.94 -17.15
N ALA A 267 -3.29 14.49 -16.41
CA ALA A 267 -3.51 13.08 -16.11
C ALA A 267 -4.99 12.77 -15.95
N VAL A 268 -5.37 11.57 -16.38
CA VAL A 268 -6.66 10.93 -16.10
C VAL A 268 -6.34 9.56 -15.51
N VAL A 269 -6.92 9.26 -14.36
CA VAL A 269 -6.83 7.95 -13.71
C VAL A 269 -8.22 7.34 -13.71
N GLY A 270 -8.33 6.11 -14.18
CA GLY A 270 -9.59 5.36 -14.20
C GLY A 270 -9.54 4.12 -13.32
N PHE A 271 -10.71 3.71 -12.82
CA PHE A 271 -10.93 2.48 -12.09
C PHE A 271 -12.15 1.74 -12.65
N SER A 272 -12.02 0.43 -12.83
CA SER A 272 -13.07 -0.46 -13.31
C SER A 272 -13.33 -1.59 -12.31
N GLY A 273 -14.55 -1.66 -11.78
CA GLY A 273 -15.01 -2.68 -10.84
C GLY A 273 -15.51 -3.95 -11.55
N LEU A 274 -14.58 -4.78 -12.02
CA LEU A 274 -14.91 -5.96 -12.83
C LEU A 274 -15.45 -7.15 -12.01
N VAL A 275 -16.45 -7.83 -12.56
CA VAL A 275 -16.96 -9.10 -12.03
C VAL A 275 -15.95 -10.21 -12.29
N ARG A 276 -15.54 -10.91 -11.23
CA ARG A 276 -14.65 -12.07 -11.28
C ARG A 276 -15.45 -13.37 -11.34
N ASP A 277 -14.81 -14.43 -11.80
CA ASP A 277 -15.38 -15.79 -11.87
C ASP A 277 -15.43 -16.52 -10.52
N HIS A 278 -14.97 -15.87 -9.44
CA HIS A 278 -14.98 -16.42 -8.10
C HIS A 278 -15.22 -15.36 -7.00
N ASP A 279 -15.91 -15.76 -5.93
CA ASP A 279 -15.99 -14.99 -4.68
C ASP A 279 -16.00 -15.95 -3.47
N GLY A 280 -15.18 -15.66 -2.46
CA GLY A 280 -15.03 -16.52 -1.27
C GLY A 280 -14.65 -17.98 -1.57
N GLY A 281 -13.96 -18.26 -2.69
CA GLY A 281 -13.57 -19.60 -3.12
C GLY A 281 -14.66 -20.39 -3.87
N ARG A 282 -15.80 -19.76 -4.18
CA ARG A 282 -16.90 -20.38 -4.95
C ARG A 282 -16.98 -19.80 -6.35
N PRO A 283 -17.38 -20.59 -7.37
CA PRO A 283 -17.57 -20.10 -8.74
C PRO A 283 -18.78 -19.17 -8.82
N VAL A 284 -18.61 -18.04 -9.52
CA VAL A 284 -19.64 -17.03 -9.79
C VAL A 284 -19.83 -16.94 -11.29
N THR A 285 -21.09 -17.00 -11.74
CA THR A 285 -21.43 -16.93 -13.18
C THR A 285 -22.08 -15.60 -13.56
N GLU A 286 -22.86 -15.03 -12.64
CA GLU A 286 -23.60 -13.78 -12.81
C GLU A 286 -23.79 -13.10 -11.45
N LEU A 287 -23.83 -11.76 -11.48
CA LEU A 287 -24.18 -10.91 -10.35
C LEU A 287 -25.39 -10.05 -10.71
N ASP A 288 -26.33 -9.92 -9.78
CA ASP A 288 -27.49 -9.05 -9.88
C ASP A 288 -27.32 -7.86 -8.93
N TYR A 289 -27.14 -6.66 -9.49
CA TYR A 289 -26.98 -5.44 -8.71
C TYR A 289 -28.30 -4.69 -8.56
N THR A 290 -28.72 -4.44 -7.33
CA THR A 290 -29.93 -3.64 -7.02
C THR A 290 -29.53 -2.37 -6.30
N ALA A 291 -30.15 -1.24 -6.66
CA ALA A 291 -29.91 0.06 -6.02
C ALA A 291 -31.11 0.48 -5.17
N HIS A 292 -30.85 1.08 -4.01
CA HIS A 292 -31.86 1.82 -3.28
C HIS A 292 -32.31 3.04 -4.08
N PRO A 293 -33.57 3.51 -3.96
CA PRO A 293 -34.01 4.75 -4.60
C PRO A 293 -33.16 5.98 -4.29
N THR A 294 -32.42 5.99 -3.18
CA THR A 294 -31.51 7.09 -2.82
C THR A 294 -30.10 6.94 -3.39
N ALA A 295 -29.74 5.80 -4.00
CA ALA A 295 -28.36 5.52 -4.42
C ALA A 295 -27.78 6.58 -5.35
N GLN A 296 -28.56 7.05 -6.32
CA GLN A 296 -28.18 8.14 -7.21
C GLN A 296 -27.80 9.42 -6.45
N ASN A 297 -28.62 9.82 -5.47
CA ASN A 297 -28.38 11.03 -4.70
C ASN A 297 -27.17 10.88 -3.77
N VAL A 298 -26.97 9.68 -3.21
CA VAL A 298 -25.81 9.40 -2.35
C VAL A 298 -24.52 9.37 -3.18
N LEU A 299 -24.53 8.78 -4.38
CA LEU A 299 -23.38 8.79 -5.29
C LEU A 299 -22.98 10.21 -5.68
N LEU A 300 -23.96 11.04 -6.04
CA LEU A 300 -23.72 12.45 -6.36
C LEU A 300 -23.11 13.18 -5.15
N ARG A 301 -23.69 13.03 -3.96
CA ARG A 301 -23.17 13.66 -2.73
C ARG A 301 -21.74 13.23 -2.42
N VAL A 302 -21.41 11.95 -2.57
CA VAL A 302 -20.03 11.46 -2.37
C VAL A 302 -19.05 12.16 -3.32
N CYS A 303 -19.42 12.30 -4.59
CA CYS A 303 -18.59 13.01 -5.57
C CYS A 303 -18.45 14.50 -5.25
N GLU A 304 -19.53 15.15 -4.82
CA GLU A 304 -19.54 16.58 -4.44
C GLU A 304 -18.68 16.85 -3.20
N GLU A 305 -18.75 16.00 -2.17
CA GLU A 305 -17.92 16.13 -0.97
C GLU A 305 -16.43 16.00 -1.32
N LEU A 306 -16.06 15.02 -2.15
CA LEU A 306 -14.68 14.88 -2.63
C LEU A 306 -14.23 16.09 -3.48
N ALA A 307 -15.13 16.64 -4.30
CA ALA A 307 -14.86 17.86 -5.05
C ALA A 307 -14.70 19.09 -4.13
N GLN A 308 -15.31 19.12 -2.95
CA GLN A 308 -15.15 20.22 -1.98
C GLN A 308 -13.85 20.10 -1.17
N GLU A 309 -13.39 18.88 -0.91
CA GLU A 309 -12.14 18.61 -0.19
C GLU A 309 -10.88 18.84 -1.04
N HIS A 310 -11.08 19.06 -2.34
CA HIS A 310 -10.00 19.10 -3.32
C HIS A 310 -10.17 20.26 -4.30
N THR A 311 -9.07 20.82 -4.81
CA THR A 311 -9.08 21.75 -5.95
C THR A 311 -8.51 21.09 -7.19
N GLY A 312 -8.92 21.58 -8.36
CA GLY A 312 -8.34 21.26 -9.65
C GLY A 312 -8.63 19.85 -10.16
N VAL A 313 -9.64 19.15 -9.61
CA VAL A 313 -10.00 17.80 -10.05
C VAL A 313 -11.34 17.75 -10.78
N ARG A 314 -11.45 16.82 -11.73
CA ARG A 314 -12.67 16.52 -12.47
C ARG A 314 -13.06 15.09 -12.18
N ILE A 315 -14.26 14.88 -11.68
CA ILE A 315 -14.74 13.58 -11.19
C ILE A 315 -15.85 13.05 -12.09
N VAL A 316 -15.70 11.82 -12.55
CA VAL A 316 -16.74 11.02 -13.21
C VAL A 316 -16.91 9.73 -12.42
N ALA A 317 -18.13 9.38 -12.04
CA ALA A 317 -18.43 8.10 -11.40
C ALA A 317 -19.74 7.54 -11.92
N GLU A 318 -19.70 6.30 -12.40
CA GLU A 318 -20.87 5.56 -12.83
C GLU A 318 -20.94 4.21 -12.15
N HIS A 319 -22.14 3.82 -11.72
CA HIS A 319 -22.40 2.50 -11.16
C HIS A 319 -23.55 1.82 -11.91
N ARG A 320 -23.32 0.56 -12.27
CA ARG A 320 -24.28 -0.26 -13.01
C ARG A 320 -25.18 -1.05 -12.07
N THR A 321 -26.45 -1.14 -12.41
CA THR A 321 -27.44 -2.03 -11.80
C THR A 321 -27.94 -3.07 -12.81
N GLY A 322 -28.66 -4.08 -12.33
CA GLY A 322 -29.13 -5.20 -13.13
C GLY A 322 -28.12 -6.33 -13.22
N ARG A 323 -28.28 -7.17 -14.26
CA ARG A 323 -27.50 -8.39 -14.46
C ARG A 323 -26.14 -8.13 -15.10
N LEU A 324 -25.09 -8.62 -14.46
CA LEU A 324 -23.70 -8.51 -14.88
C LEU A 324 -23.04 -9.89 -14.96
N ARG A 325 -22.33 -10.14 -16.06
CA ARG A 325 -21.56 -11.37 -16.27
C ARG A 325 -20.12 -11.19 -15.82
N VAL A 326 -19.40 -12.28 -15.62
CA VAL A 326 -17.94 -12.26 -15.46
C VAL A 326 -17.29 -11.41 -16.56
N GLY A 327 -16.43 -10.47 -16.17
CA GLY A 327 -15.79 -9.50 -17.05
C GLY A 327 -16.57 -8.21 -17.29
N ASP A 328 -17.87 -8.14 -16.95
CA ASP A 328 -18.59 -6.87 -16.95
C ASP A 328 -18.11 -5.96 -15.80
N SER A 329 -18.21 -4.64 -15.99
CA SER A 329 -17.94 -3.67 -14.94
C SER A 329 -19.21 -3.25 -14.22
N ALA A 330 -19.17 -3.33 -12.89
CA ALA A 330 -20.21 -2.81 -12.00
C ALA A 330 -20.03 -1.33 -11.69
N MET A 331 -18.82 -0.80 -11.85
CA MET A 331 -18.51 0.57 -11.50
C MET A 331 -17.35 1.08 -12.35
N GLU A 332 -17.53 2.24 -12.96
CA GLU A 332 -16.47 2.96 -13.67
C GLU A 332 -16.28 4.32 -13.02
N VAL A 333 -15.05 4.64 -12.66
CA VAL A 333 -14.68 5.92 -12.06
C VAL A 333 -13.52 6.49 -12.85
N ALA A 334 -13.55 7.79 -13.12
CA ALA A 334 -12.37 8.50 -13.60
C ALA A 334 -12.19 9.82 -12.89
N VAL A 335 -10.94 10.11 -12.55
CA VAL A 335 -10.52 11.40 -11.99
C VAL A 335 -9.42 11.99 -12.84
N ALA A 336 -9.63 13.23 -13.27
CA ALA A 336 -8.62 13.99 -14.00
C ALA A 336 -8.07 15.14 -13.18
N ALA A 337 -6.77 15.38 -13.29
CA ALA A 337 -6.06 16.47 -12.63
C ALA A 337 -4.91 16.96 -13.52
N SER A 338 -4.35 18.12 -13.21
CA SER A 338 -3.10 18.60 -13.83
C SER A 338 -1.91 17.66 -13.61
N HIS A 339 -1.87 17.00 -12.45
CA HIS A 339 -0.79 16.10 -12.04
C HIS A 339 -1.30 14.72 -11.64
N ARG A 340 -0.63 13.67 -12.14
CA ARG A 340 -1.02 12.27 -11.91
C ARG A 340 -1.16 11.87 -10.44
N LYS A 341 -0.28 12.36 -9.55
CA LYS A 341 -0.32 12.04 -8.12
C LYS A 341 -1.68 12.40 -7.51
N ARG A 342 -2.17 13.60 -7.82
CA ARG A 342 -3.47 14.07 -7.37
C ARG A 342 -4.62 13.24 -7.94
N ALA A 343 -4.55 12.88 -9.22
CA ALA A 343 -5.57 12.03 -9.85
C ALA A 343 -5.66 10.64 -9.19
N PHE A 344 -4.52 10.01 -8.85
CA PHE A 344 -4.50 8.73 -8.13
C PHE A 344 -5.12 8.83 -6.73
N GLU A 345 -4.66 9.80 -5.92
CA GLU A 345 -5.14 10.00 -4.55
C GLU A 345 -6.67 10.16 -4.50
N VAL A 346 -7.23 10.99 -5.39
CA VAL A 346 -8.67 11.27 -5.40
C VAL A 346 -9.47 10.10 -5.99
N CYS A 347 -8.94 9.40 -7.01
CA CYS A 347 -9.61 8.23 -7.58
C CYS A 347 -9.73 7.10 -6.55
N ASP A 348 -8.69 6.85 -5.78
CA ASP A 348 -8.67 5.84 -4.71
C ASP A 348 -9.71 6.16 -3.63
N ALA A 349 -9.67 7.38 -3.08
CA ALA A 349 -10.62 7.84 -2.07
C ALA A 349 -12.09 7.81 -2.57
N LEU A 350 -12.33 8.09 -3.85
CA LEU A 350 -13.66 8.05 -4.45
C LEU A 350 -14.23 6.64 -4.50
N VAL A 351 -13.43 5.66 -4.95
CA VAL A 351 -13.86 4.26 -5.03
C VAL A 351 -14.24 3.73 -3.65
N ASP A 352 -13.44 4.02 -2.63
CA ASP A 352 -13.71 3.59 -1.25
C ASP A 352 -14.98 4.21 -0.69
N ARG A 353 -15.18 5.52 -0.88
CA ARG A 353 -16.41 6.19 -0.39
C ARG A 353 -17.66 5.71 -1.11
N ILE A 354 -17.58 5.40 -2.40
CA ILE A 354 -18.70 4.83 -3.14
C ILE A 354 -19.09 3.48 -2.53
N LYS A 355 -18.12 2.57 -2.37
CA LYS A 355 -18.36 1.25 -1.78
C LYS A 355 -18.94 1.32 -0.36
N GLN A 356 -18.44 2.24 0.46
CA GLN A 356 -18.88 2.38 1.86
C GLN A 356 -20.28 2.97 2.02
N ARG A 357 -20.70 3.87 1.12
CA ARG A 357 -21.84 4.75 1.36
C ARG A 357 -22.98 4.60 0.37
N VAL A 358 -22.70 4.25 -0.89
CA VAL A 358 -23.74 4.19 -1.92
C VAL A 358 -24.54 2.89 -1.73
N PRO A 359 -25.84 2.96 -1.39
CA PRO A 359 -26.64 1.78 -1.06
C PRO A 359 -27.02 0.99 -2.32
N ILE A 360 -26.05 0.25 -2.83
CA ILE A 360 -26.18 -0.71 -3.92
C ILE A 360 -25.76 -2.08 -3.38
N TRP A 361 -26.54 -3.10 -3.71
CA TRP A 361 -26.37 -4.47 -3.22
C TRP A 361 -26.08 -5.41 -4.36
N LYS A 362 -25.18 -6.38 -4.14
CA LYS A 362 -24.99 -7.52 -5.04
C LYS A 362 -25.72 -8.75 -4.51
N GLU A 363 -26.59 -9.30 -5.33
CA GLU A 363 -27.11 -10.67 -5.17
C GLU A 363 -26.27 -11.58 -6.09
N GLN A 364 -25.65 -12.60 -5.52
CA GLN A 364 -24.82 -13.54 -6.29
C GLN A 364 -25.62 -14.78 -6.64
N HIS A 365 -25.58 -15.19 -7.91
CA HIS A 365 -26.16 -16.45 -8.36
C HIS A 365 -25.05 -17.50 -8.45
N LEU A 366 -25.08 -18.45 -7.50
CA LEU A 366 -24.09 -19.51 -7.39
C LEU A 366 -24.37 -20.64 -8.41
N GLY A 367 -23.32 -21.36 -8.81
CA GLY A 367 -23.42 -22.42 -9.84
C GLY A 367 -24.34 -23.60 -9.48
N ASP A 368 -24.76 -23.71 -8.22
CA ASP A 368 -25.71 -24.71 -7.72
C ASP A 368 -27.18 -24.21 -7.68
N GLY A 369 -27.44 -22.98 -8.13
CA GLY A 369 -28.76 -22.36 -8.16
C GLY A 369 -29.16 -21.63 -6.89
N SER A 370 -28.29 -21.55 -5.87
CA SER A 370 -28.54 -20.79 -4.64
C SER A 370 -28.23 -19.29 -4.80
N LYS A 371 -28.90 -18.44 -4.00
CA LYS A 371 -28.82 -16.98 -4.01
C LYS A 371 -28.23 -16.48 -2.68
N GLU A 372 -27.23 -15.61 -2.73
CA GLU A 372 -26.63 -15.00 -1.54
C GLU A 372 -26.55 -13.47 -1.69
N TRP A 373 -27.00 -12.76 -0.64
CA TRP A 373 -26.95 -11.30 -0.57
C TRP A 373 -25.68 -10.87 0.15
N VAL A 374 -24.88 -10.04 -0.51
CA VAL A 374 -23.63 -9.54 0.05
C VAL A 374 -23.62 -8.02 -0.06
N ASN A 375 -23.41 -7.33 1.06
CA ASN A 375 -23.13 -5.89 1.05
C ASN A 375 -21.77 -5.65 0.39
N LEU A 376 -21.66 -4.59 -0.42
CA LEU A 376 -20.43 -4.18 -1.10
C LEU A 376 -19.29 -3.85 -0.12
#